data_AF-A0A3D2HTI0-F1
#
_entry.id   AF-A0A3D2HTI0-F1
#
_cell.length_a   1.000
_cell.length_b   1.000
_cell.length_c   1.000
_cell.angle_alpha   90.00
_cell.angle_beta   90.00
_cell.angle_gamma   90.00
#
_symmetry.space_group_name_H-M   'P 1'
#
loop_
_entity.id
_entity.type
_entity.pdbx_description
1 polymer ?
#
loop_
_entity_poly.entity_id
_entity_poly.type
_entity_poly.pdbx_seq_one_letter_code
_entity_poly.pdbx_strand_id
1 'polypeptide(L)'
;MEYVIGYTIGLIISGLIFGFATKVVIKNKGYDDNWFWWGFFFGFIALIVACAKPQNVRYSYSPAHGTALAAAARESHEKKILAAGGWRCACGSVNAAYVSSCHCGRSKSDVATTQHKKELKAEKQDEHAKLADTQADRADELDKAAAIKEYKKLMDDGIISQDEFDSKKKQLLGL
;
A
#
# COMPACT_ATOMS: atom_id res chain seq x y z
N MET A 1 16.28 -26.14 59.69
CA MET A 1 16.05 -24.83 59.05
C MET A 1 17.03 -24.58 57.90
N GLU A 2 18.32 -24.82 58.07
CA GLU A 2 19.34 -24.61 57.02
C GLU A 2 19.08 -25.39 55.73
N TYR A 3 18.65 -26.66 55.82
CA TYR A 3 18.29 -27.46 54.65
C TYR A 3 17.11 -26.89 53.86
N VAL A 4 16.13 -26.32 54.58
CA VAL A 4 14.95 -25.68 53.97
C VAL A 4 15.37 -24.39 53.27
N ILE A 5 16.28 -23.61 53.87
CA ILE A 5 16.83 -22.39 53.29
C ILE A 5 17.68 -22.70 52.04
N GLY A 6 18.52 -23.73 52.09
CA GLY A 6 19.30 -24.16 50.92
C GLY A 6 18.41 -24.64 49.77
N TYR A 7 17.37 -25.42 50.09
CA TYR A 7 16.39 -25.90 49.11
C TYR A 7 15.62 -24.75 48.46
N THR A 8 15.16 -23.75 49.23
CA THR A 8 14.45 -22.59 48.68
C THR A 8 15.35 -21.73 47.80
N ILE A 9 16.60 -21.51 48.18
CA ILE A 9 17.59 -20.81 47.34
C ILE A 9 17.82 -21.57 46.02
N GLY A 10 17.96 -22.89 46.08
CA GLY A 10 18.11 -23.74 44.89
C GLY A 10 16.92 -23.64 43.94
N LEU A 11 15.68 -23.61 44.47
CA LEU A 11 14.48 -23.41 43.65
C LEU A 11 14.45 -22.04 42.97
N ILE A 12 14.87 -20.98 43.66
CA ILE A 12 14.94 -19.63 43.08
C ILE A 12 15.96 -19.59 41.95
N ILE A 13 17.16 -20.14 42.14
CA ILE A 13 18.21 -20.17 41.11
C ILE A 13 17.72 -20.94 39.88
N SER A 14 17.12 -22.12 40.08
CA SER A 14 16.53 -22.91 38.99
C SER A 14 15.47 -22.11 38.23
N GLY A 15 14.56 -21.44 38.94
CA GLY A 15 13.54 -20.59 38.33
C GLY A 15 14.15 -19.46 37.50
N LEU A 16 15.21 -18.79 37.97
CA LEU A 16 15.89 -17.74 37.21
C LEU A 16 16.47 -18.28 35.90
N ILE A 17 17.15 -19.42 35.95
CA ILE A 17 17.75 -20.06 34.77
C ILE A 17 16.67 -20.36 33.72
N PHE A 18 15.59 -21.05 34.11
CA PHE A 18 14.51 -21.40 33.19
C PHE A 18 13.74 -20.16 32.70
N GLY A 19 13.52 -19.17 33.55
CA GLY A 19 12.89 -17.91 33.16
C GLY A 19 13.65 -17.15 32.08
N PHE A 20 14.98 -17.05 32.20
CA PHE A 20 15.78 -16.42 31.14
C PHE A 20 15.85 -17.29 29.88
N ALA A 21 15.96 -18.62 30.01
CA ALA A 21 15.99 -19.53 28.87
C ALA A 21 14.70 -19.43 28.02
N THR A 22 13.52 -19.53 28.64
CA THR A 22 12.23 -19.42 27.92
C THR A 22 12.07 -18.05 27.26
N LYS A 23 12.46 -16.98 27.95
CA LYS A 23 12.43 -15.61 27.41
C LYS A 23 13.29 -15.48 26.15
N VAL A 24 14.50 -16.04 26.15
CA VAL A 24 15.38 -16.01 24.98
C VAL A 24 14.80 -16.83 23.82
N VAL A 25 14.30 -18.04 24.09
CA VAL A 25 13.69 -18.90 23.05
C VAL A 25 12.52 -18.20 22.36
N ILE A 26 11.66 -17.55 23.15
CA ILE A 26 10.46 -16.87 22.66
C ILE A 26 10.81 -15.60 21.88
N LYS A 27 11.78 -14.81 22.36
CA LYS A 27 12.32 -13.67 21.62
C LYS A 27 12.95 -14.08 20.29
N ASN A 28 13.74 -15.14 20.28
CA ASN A 28 14.34 -15.66 19.05
C ASN A 28 13.29 -16.17 18.05
N LYS A 29 12.12 -16.60 18.54
CA LYS A 29 10.97 -16.96 17.71
C LYS A 29 10.16 -15.76 17.21
N GLY A 30 10.51 -14.52 17.58
CA GLY A 30 9.84 -13.31 17.11
C GLY A 30 8.62 -12.89 17.93
N TYR A 31 8.50 -13.36 19.17
CA TYR A 31 7.49 -12.86 20.11
C TYR A 31 8.10 -11.78 21.01
N ASP A 32 7.31 -10.75 21.32
CA ASP A 32 7.64 -9.67 22.27
C ASP A 32 7.13 -9.94 23.69
N ASP A 33 6.34 -11.01 23.88
CA ASP A 33 5.82 -11.46 25.17
C ASP A 33 6.94 -11.74 26.20
N ASN A 34 6.74 -11.30 27.44
CA ASN A 34 7.67 -11.61 28.53
C ASN A 34 7.43 -13.02 29.10
N TRP A 35 8.05 -14.03 28.50
CA TRP A 35 7.95 -15.43 28.92
C TRP A 35 8.80 -15.84 30.13
N PHE A 36 9.43 -14.87 30.80
CA PHE A 36 10.23 -15.11 31.98
C PHE A 36 9.45 -15.79 33.11
N TRP A 37 8.28 -15.25 33.46
CA TRP A 37 7.49 -15.79 34.57
C TRP A 37 6.98 -17.21 34.32
N TRP A 38 6.67 -17.53 33.06
CA TRP A 38 6.32 -18.88 32.66
C TRP A 38 7.49 -19.85 32.85
N GLY A 39 8.71 -19.45 32.45
CA GLY A 39 9.91 -20.25 32.73
C GLY A 39 10.25 -20.35 34.21
N PHE A 40 10.04 -19.27 34.98
CA PHE A 40 10.38 -19.22 36.40
C PHE A 40 9.54 -20.19 37.25
N PHE A 41 8.22 -20.24 37.02
CA PHE A 41 7.32 -21.09 37.82
C PHE A 41 7.14 -22.51 37.28
N PHE A 42 7.24 -22.71 35.96
CA PHE A 42 6.99 -24.01 35.31
C PHE A 42 8.25 -24.68 34.76
N GLY A 43 9.42 -24.06 34.93
CA GLY A 43 10.73 -24.64 34.64
C GLY A 43 10.84 -25.25 33.25
N PHE A 44 11.20 -26.53 33.21
CA PHE A 44 11.38 -27.30 31.98
C PHE A 44 10.10 -27.43 31.13
N ILE A 45 8.92 -27.48 31.75
CA ILE A 45 7.65 -27.59 31.00
C ILE A 45 7.43 -26.34 30.16
N ALA A 46 7.64 -25.15 30.72
CA ALA A 46 7.55 -23.90 29.96
C ALA A 46 8.61 -23.82 28.85
N LEU A 47 9.79 -24.42 29.04
CA LEU A 47 10.79 -24.52 27.98
C LEU A 47 10.32 -25.40 26.82
N ILE A 48 9.71 -26.55 27.09
CA ILE A 48 9.11 -27.40 26.03
C ILE A 48 8.03 -26.62 25.28
N VAL A 49 7.11 -25.98 25.97
CA VAL A 49 6.04 -25.20 25.33
C VAL A 49 6.63 -24.05 24.53
N ALA A 50 7.67 -23.38 25.04
CA ALA A 50 8.36 -22.31 24.33
C ALA A 50 8.99 -22.83 23.03
N CYS A 51 9.61 -24.01 23.06
CA CYS A 51 10.19 -24.66 21.89
C CYS A 51 9.13 -25.15 20.89
N ALA A 52 8.00 -25.68 21.38
CA ALA A 52 6.89 -26.15 20.57
C ALA A 52 6.06 -25.01 19.97
N LYS A 53 6.09 -23.82 20.57
CA LYS A 53 5.42 -22.62 20.03
C LYS A 53 5.95 -22.36 18.60
N PRO A 54 5.09 -22.21 17.58
CA PRO A 54 5.55 -21.97 16.21
C PRO A 54 6.35 -20.66 16.14
N GLN A 55 7.21 -20.52 15.13
CA GLN A 55 7.90 -19.25 14.91
C GLN A 55 6.87 -18.17 14.57
N ASN A 56 6.93 -17.05 15.26
CA ASN A 56 6.13 -15.88 15.00
C ASN A 56 6.77 -15.07 13.87
N VAL A 57 6.74 -15.62 12.66
CA VAL A 57 7.10 -14.88 11.44
C VAL A 57 5.99 -13.89 11.12
N ARG A 58 5.65 -13.01 12.08
CA ARG A 58 4.74 -11.89 11.88
C ARG A 58 5.46 -10.86 11.02
N TYR A 59 5.33 -11.04 9.72
CA TYR A 59 5.68 -10.06 8.70
C TYR A 59 4.64 -8.91 8.71
N SER A 60 4.59 -8.15 9.80
CA SER A 60 4.02 -6.80 9.83
C SER A 60 5.19 -5.86 10.04
N TYR A 61 5.89 -5.56 8.96
CA TYR A 61 7.12 -4.77 9.03
C TYR A 61 6.82 -3.29 8.85
N SER A 62 6.97 -2.54 9.95
CA SER A 62 7.11 -1.09 9.92
C SER A 62 8.37 -0.72 9.12
N PRO A 63 8.29 0.15 8.09
CA PRO A 63 9.42 0.43 7.20
C PRO A 63 10.61 1.13 7.87
N ALA A 64 10.50 1.52 9.14
CA ALA A 64 11.40 2.50 9.76
C ALA A 64 12.74 1.97 10.29
N HIS A 65 12.97 0.66 10.41
CA HIS A 65 14.16 0.12 11.10
C HIS A 65 14.83 -1.06 10.37
N GLY A 66 15.13 -0.90 9.07
CA GLY A 66 15.80 -1.93 8.26
C GLY A 66 17.11 -1.45 7.69
N THR A 67 18.15 -2.31 7.70
CA THR A 67 19.35 -2.05 6.90
C THR A 67 19.02 -2.11 5.41
N ALA A 68 19.72 -1.34 4.58
CA ALA A 68 19.50 -1.32 3.14
C ALA A 68 19.62 -2.72 2.50
N LEU A 69 20.53 -3.56 3.00
CA LEU A 69 20.69 -4.95 2.55
C LEU A 69 19.44 -5.79 2.85
N ALA A 70 18.86 -5.64 4.05
CA ALA A 70 17.64 -6.34 4.41
C ALA A 70 16.44 -5.86 3.56
N ALA A 71 16.39 -4.57 3.22
CA ALA A 71 15.38 -4.04 2.30
C ALA A 71 15.53 -4.63 0.88
N ALA A 72 16.75 -4.66 0.34
CA ALA A 72 17.01 -5.22 -0.99
C ALA A 72 16.71 -6.73 -1.08
N ALA A 73 17.10 -7.50 -0.06
CA ALA A 73 16.79 -8.92 0.01
C ALA A 73 15.27 -9.17 0.01
N ARG A 74 14.49 -8.34 0.72
CA ARG A 74 13.03 -8.42 0.74
C ARG A 74 12.39 -8.08 -0.58
N GLU A 75 12.83 -6.99 -1.21
CA GLU A 75 12.31 -6.60 -2.52
C GLU A 75 12.52 -7.72 -3.54
N SER A 76 13.70 -8.36 -3.52
CA SER A 76 13.98 -9.51 -4.38
C SER A 76 13.04 -10.69 -4.12
N HIS A 77 12.71 -10.96 -2.86
CA HIS A 77 11.82 -12.05 -2.47
C HIS A 77 10.36 -11.77 -2.82
N GLU A 78 9.88 -10.55 -2.57
CA GLU A 78 8.53 -10.12 -2.95
C GLU A 78 8.34 -10.16 -4.46
N LYS A 79 9.34 -9.70 -5.24
CA LYS A 79 9.33 -9.81 -6.70
C LYS A 79 9.23 -11.26 -7.16
N LYS A 80 9.96 -12.19 -6.53
CA LYS A 80 9.87 -13.63 -6.84
C LYS A 80 8.47 -14.19 -6.56
N ILE A 81 7.86 -13.83 -5.43
CA ILE A 81 6.50 -14.29 -5.10
C ILE A 81 5.48 -13.75 -6.10
N LEU A 82 5.56 -12.46 -6.43
CA LEU A 82 4.66 -11.83 -7.40
C LEU A 82 4.86 -12.41 -8.82
N ALA A 83 6.11 -12.66 -9.23
CA ALA A 83 6.42 -13.30 -10.50
C ALA A 83 5.87 -14.73 -10.59
N ALA A 84 5.81 -15.44 -9.46
CA ALA A 84 5.19 -16.77 -9.36
C ALA A 84 3.65 -16.74 -9.27
N GLY A 85 2.99 -15.61 -9.59
CA GLY A 85 1.54 -15.45 -9.53
C GLY A 85 0.99 -15.12 -8.14
N GLY A 86 1.86 -14.71 -7.22
CA GLY A 86 1.48 -14.13 -5.93
C GLY A 86 0.71 -12.83 -6.07
N TRP A 87 0.07 -12.40 -5.00
CA TRP A 87 -0.77 -11.21 -4.98
C TRP A 87 -0.45 -10.34 -3.77
N ARG A 88 -0.53 -9.02 -3.96
CA ARG A 88 -0.32 -8.05 -2.88
C ARG A 88 -1.66 -7.60 -2.32
N CYS A 89 -1.82 -7.73 -1.02
CA CYS A 89 -2.97 -7.18 -0.32
C CYS A 89 -2.82 -5.67 -0.11
N ALA A 90 -3.93 -4.95 -0.01
CA ALA A 90 -3.95 -3.53 0.32
C ALA A 90 -3.48 -3.21 1.77
N CYS A 91 -3.30 -4.20 2.63
CA CYS A 91 -2.59 -4.02 3.92
C CYS A 91 -1.06 -4.02 3.78
N GLY A 92 -0.53 -4.24 2.57
CA GLY A 92 0.91 -4.27 2.27
C GLY A 92 1.51 -5.67 2.15
N SER A 93 0.87 -6.68 2.75
CA SER A 93 1.37 -8.07 2.74
C SER A 93 1.36 -8.68 1.34
N VAL A 94 2.44 -9.38 0.98
CA VAL A 94 2.54 -10.18 -0.24
C VAL A 94 2.24 -11.63 0.09
N ASN A 95 1.29 -12.22 -0.63
CA ASN A 95 0.84 -13.59 -0.44
C ASN A 95 1.21 -14.43 -1.67
N ALA A 96 1.51 -15.71 -1.45
CA ALA A 96 1.77 -16.64 -2.54
C ALA A 96 0.51 -16.91 -3.39
N ALA A 97 0.71 -17.40 -4.61
CA ALA A 97 -0.38 -17.62 -5.58
C ALA A 97 -1.50 -18.51 -5.02
N TYR A 98 -1.12 -19.53 -4.24
CA TYR A 98 -2.01 -20.54 -3.65
C TYR A 98 -2.74 -20.07 -2.38
N VAL A 99 -2.36 -18.91 -1.82
CA VAL A 99 -3.01 -18.37 -0.62
C VAL A 99 -4.24 -17.58 -1.05
N SER A 100 -5.42 -17.93 -0.54
CA SER A 100 -6.69 -17.28 -0.90
C SER A 100 -7.07 -16.11 0.02
N SER A 101 -6.50 -16.05 1.23
CA SER A 101 -6.80 -15.02 2.24
C SER A 101 -5.52 -14.42 2.83
N CYS A 102 -5.49 -13.10 2.97
CA CYS A 102 -4.43 -12.38 3.65
C CYS A 102 -4.62 -12.45 5.16
N HIS A 103 -3.53 -12.34 5.93
CA HIS A 103 -3.59 -12.27 7.39
C HIS A 103 -4.50 -11.15 7.94
N CYS A 104 -4.66 -10.04 7.21
CA CYS A 104 -5.56 -8.95 7.57
C CYS A 104 -7.05 -9.27 7.34
N GLY A 105 -7.41 -10.51 6.96
CA GLY A 105 -8.78 -10.96 6.73
C GLY A 105 -9.34 -10.72 5.33
N ARG A 106 -8.61 -10.08 4.41
CA ARG A 106 -9.07 -9.84 3.03
C ARG A 106 -8.81 -11.04 2.13
N SER A 107 -9.75 -11.39 1.27
CA SER A 107 -9.54 -12.44 0.27
C SER A 107 -8.85 -11.92 -0.99
N LYS A 108 -8.24 -12.83 -1.75
CA LYS A 108 -7.63 -12.56 -3.06
C LYS A 108 -8.65 -11.98 -4.04
N SER A 109 -9.89 -12.48 -4.02
CA SER A 109 -11.00 -11.99 -4.85
C SER A 109 -11.42 -10.56 -4.50
N ASP A 110 -11.41 -10.19 -3.22
CA ASP A 110 -11.75 -8.83 -2.80
C ASP A 110 -10.75 -7.81 -3.35
N VAL A 111 -9.46 -8.19 -3.32
CA VAL A 111 -8.38 -7.37 -3.86
C VAL A 111 -8.47 -7.26 -5.37
N ALA A 112 -8.66 -8.38 -6.08
CA ALA A 112 -8.80 -8.39 -7.54
C ALA A 112 -10.00 -7.54 -8.00
N THR A 113 -11.15 -7.67 -7.34
CA THR A 113 -12.35 -6.87 -7.63
C THR A 113 -12.10 -5.38 -7.40
N THR A 114 -11.39 -5.04 -6.32
CA THR A 114 -11.04 -3.66 -6.01
C THR A 114 -10.07 -3.07 -7.05
N GLN A 115 -9.09 -3.85 -7.51
CA GLN A 115 -8.15 -3.43 -8.55
C GLN A 115 -8.86 -3.20 -9.87
N HIS A 116 -9.67 -4.16 -10.32
CA HIS A 116 -10.43 -4.03 -11.56
C HIS A 116 -11.39 -2.84 -11.53
N LYS A 117 -12.07 -2.60 -10.40
CA LYS A 117 -12.94 -1.43 -10.22
C LYS A 117 -12.18 -0.10 -10.28
N LYS A 118 -10.91 -0.06 -9.82
CA LYS A 118 -10.07 1.14 -9.92
C LYS A 118 -9.62 1.39 -11.35
N GLU A 119 -9.20 0.35 -12.05
CA GLU A 119 -8.80 0.43 -13.47
C GLU A 119 -9.96 0.92 -14.34
N LEU A 120 -11.13 0.30 -14.21
CA LEU A 120 -12.35 0.73 -14.91
C LEU A 120 -12.74 2.18 -14.61
N LYS A 121 -12.51 2.66 -13.38
CA LYS A 121 -12.78 4.06 -13.03
C LYS A 121 -11.76 5.01 -13.63
N ALA A 122 -10.49 4.64 -13.66
CA ALA A 122 -9.44 5.43 -14.27
C ALA A 122 -9.64 5.56 -15.79
N GLU A 123 -9.99 4.46 -16.45
CA GLU A 123 -10.31 4.43 -17.89
C GLU A 123 -11.51 5.32 -18.23
N LYS A 124 -12.61 5.22 -17.46
CA LYS A 124 -13.77 6.10 -17.63
C LYS A 124 -13.46 7.58 -17.37
N GLN A 125 -12.53 7.86 -16.46
CA GLN A 125 -12.14 9.23 -16.14
C GLN A 125 -11.25 9.83 -17.24
N ASP A 126 -10.36 9.03 -17.85
CA ASP A 126 -9.59 9.41 -19.03
C ASP A 126 -10.50 9.65 -20.25
N GLU A 127 -11.49 8.78 -20.46
CA GLU A 127 -12.49 8.96 -21.52
C GLU A 127 -13.30 10.24 -21.31
N HIS A 128 -13.77 10.50 -20.09
CA HIS A 128 -14.49 11.73 -19.76
C HIS A 128 -13.61 12.98 -19.91
N ALA A 129 -12.30 12.90 -19.63
CA ALA A 129 -11.38 14.01 -19.83
C ALA A 129 -11.22 14.32 -21.32
N LYS A 130 -11.05 13.30 -22.18
CA LYS A 130 -10.96 13.48 -23.64
C LYS A 130 -12.25 14.04 -24.25
N LEU A 131 -13.40 13.55 -23.77
CA LEU A 131 -14.71 14.06 -24.20
C LEU A 131 -14.92 15.51 -23.78
N ALA A 132 -14.48 15.89 -22.58
CA ALA A 132 -14.56 17.27 -22.11
C ALA A 132 -13.64 18.21 -22.91
N ASP A 133 -12.42 17.76 -23.24
CA ASP A 133 -11.47 18.51 -24.09
C ASP A 133 -12.04 18.75 -25.50
N THR A 134 -12.57 17.69 -26.11
CA THR A 134 -13.23 17.77 -27.43
C THR A 134 -14.47 18.69 -27.41
N GLN A 135 -15.21 18.71 -26.31
CA GLN A 135 -16.35 19.62 -26.14
C GLN A 135 -15.91 21.07 -25.94
N ALA A 136 -14.81 21.30 -25.24
CA ALA A 136 -14.24 22.64 -25.05
C ALA A 136 -13.72 23.22 -26.36
N ASP A 137 -12.99 22.43 -27.16
CA ASP A 137 -12.50 22.85 -28.47
C ASP A 137 -13.65 23.21 -29.42
N ARG A 138 -14.70 22.38 -29.43
CA ARG A 138 -15.88 22.63 -30.28
C ARG A 138 -16.67 23.85 -29.83
N ALA A 139 -16.70 24.15 -28.53
CA ALA A 139 -17.32 25.36 -28.01
C ALA A 139 -16.53 26.61 -28.40
N ASP A 140 -15.20 26.58 -28.29
CA ASP A 140 -14.30 27.66 -28.71
C ASP A 140 -14.40 27.94 -30.22
N GLU A 141 -14.49 26.91 -31.06
CA GLU A 141 -14.74 27.08 -32.51
C GLU A 141 -16.09 27.74 -32.80
N LEU A 142 -17.15 27.38 -32.06
CA LEU A 142 -18.47 27.98 -32.22
C LEU A 142 -18.50 29.46 -31.80
N ASP A 143 -17.82 29.80 -30.70
CA ASP A 143 -17.71 31.19 -30.23
C ASP A 143 -16.93 32.05 -31.22
N LYS A 144 -15.82 31.53 -31.76
CA LYS A 144 -15.07 32.20 -32.85
C LYS A 144 -15.93 32.42 -34.09
N ALA A 145 -16.72 31.42 -34.50
CA ALA A 145 -17.61 31.54 -35.64
C ALA A 145 -18.74 32.56 -35.42
N ALA A 146 -19.30 32.62 -34.21
CA ALA A 146 -20.30 33.61 -33.82
C ALA A 146 -19.73 35.03 -33.87
N ALA A 147 -18.53 35.25 -33.30
CA ALA A 147 -17.84 36.54 -33.34
C ALA A 147 -17.56 37.01 -34.78
N ILE A 148 -17.09 36.12 -35.66
CA ILE A 148 -16.88 36.45 -37.09
C ILE A 148 -18.18 36.90 -37.76
N LYS A 149 -19.31 36.27 -37.42
CA LYS A 149 -20.63 36.65 -37.96
C LYS A 149 -21.07 38.03 -37.49
N GLU A 150 -20.79 38.41 -36.24
CA GLU A 150 -21.06 39.76 -35.74
C GLU A 150 -20.19 40.81 -36.42
N TYR A 151 -18.88 40.57 -36.54
CA TYR A 151 -17.98 41.48 -37.26
C TYR A 151 -18.38 41.66 -38.72
N LYS A 152 -18.85 40.58 -39.38
CA LYS A 152 -19.35 40.68 -40.76
C LYS A 152 -20.56 41.61 -40.85
N LYS A 153 -21.48 41.53 -39.89
CA LYS A 153 -22.65 42.41 -39.85
C LYS A 153 -22.27 43.88 -39.68
N LEU A 154 -21.29 44.18 -38.82
CA LEU A 154 -20.79 45.55 -38.62
C LEU A 154 -20.14 46.12 -39.90
N MET A 155 -19.50 45.27 -40.69
CA MET A 155 -18.94 45.65 -41.98
C MET A 155 -20.06 45.92 -43.01
N ASP A 156 -21.06 45.04 -43.07
CA ASP A 156 -22.23 45.19 -43.96
C ASP A 156 -23.06 46.45 -43.62
N ASP A 157 -23.12 46.83 -42.34
CA ASP A 157 -23.75 48.06 -41.84
C ASP A 157 -22.88 49.33 -42.08
N GLY A 158 -21.67 49.17 -42.62
CA GLY A 158 -20.74 50.26 -42.94
C GLY A 158 -20.03 50.89 -41.73
N ILE A 159 -20.06 50.22 -40.57
CA ILE A 159 -19.45 50.70 -39.32
C ILE A 159 -17.93 50.45 -39.30
N ILE A 160 -17.47 49.36 -39.90
CA ILE A 160 -16.05 49.01 -40.03
C ILE A 160 -15.66 48.81 -41.49
N SER A 161 -14.37 48.99 -41.79
CA SER A 161 -13.82 48.78 -43.13
C SER A 161 -13.51 47.29 -43.42
N GLN A 162 -13.37 46.94 -44.70
CA GLN A 162 -13.02 45.59 -45.15
C GLN A 162 -11.66 45.12 -44.56
N ASP A 163 -10.67 46.00 -44.52
CA ASP A 163 -9.33 45.70 -44.00
C ASP A 163 -9.35 45.42 -42.48
N GLU A 164 -10.20 46.12 -41.73
CA GLU A 164 -10.40 45.91 -40.29
C GLU A 164 -11.11 44.60 -40.00
N PHE A 165 -12.11 44.25 -40.81
CA PHE A 165 -12.80 42.97 -40.73
C PHE A 165 -11.83 41.80 -40.99
N ASP A 166 -11.04 41.88 -42.06
CA ASP A 166 -10.10 40.81 -42.43
C ASP A 166 -8.97 40.65 -41.40
N SER A 167 -8.50 41.76 -40.82
CA SER A 167 -7.54 41.74 -39.70
C SER A 167 -8.11 41.04 -38.47
N LYS A 168 -9.37 41.30 -38.09
CA LYS A 168 -10.02 40.67 -36.92
C LYS A 168 -10.35 39.21 -37.15
N LYS A 169 -10.81 38.85 -38.35
CA LYS A 169 -11.03 37.47 -38.75
C LYS A 169 -9.75 36.64 -38.68
N LYS A 170 -8.62 37.20 -39.15
CA LYS A 170 -7.32 36.57 -39.09
C LYS A 170 -6.85 36.33 -37.65
N GLN A 171 -7.05 37.32 -36.76
CA GLN A 171 -6.77 37.20 -35.33
C GLN A 171 -7.58 36.08 -34.65
N LEU A 172 -8.89 35.98 -34.94
CA LEU A 172 -9.77 34.96 -34.34
C LEU A 172 -9.46 33.54 -34.83
N LEU A 173 -8.97 33.42 -36.07
CA LEU A 173 -8.58 32.13 -36.67
C LEU A 173 -7.11 31.75 -36.42
N GLY A 174 -6.32 32.64 -35.82
CA GLY A 174 -4.90 32.39 -35.52
C GLY A 174 -4.01 32.24 -36.76
N LEU A 175 -4.37 32.89 -37.88
CA LEU A 175 -3.69 32.82 -39.18
C LEU A 175 -2.70 33.98 -39.40
#